data_AF-A0A529NHK7-F1
#
_entry.id   AF-A0A529NHK7-F1
#
_cell.length_a   1.000
_cell.length_b   1.000
_cell.length_c   1.000
_cell.angle_alpha   90.00
_cell.angle_beta   90.00
_cell.angle_gamma   90.00
#
_symmetry.space_group_name_H-M   'P 1'
#
loop_
_entity.id
_entity.type
_entity.pdbx_description
1 polymer ?
#
loop_
_entity_poly.entity_id
_entity_poly.type
_entity_poly.pdbx_seq_one_letter_code
_entity_poly.pdbx_strand_id
1 'polypeptide(L)'
;GEYKYNPNWTFRAGLGYEIAPTTDEHRSMRLPDADRVWASIGASYNWNERLSIDAAYAHLFVDDAPVDETTANIRYAGTAEGRVDIISLGVRYKFGG
;
A
#
# COMPACT_ATOMS: atom_id res chain seq x y z
N GLY A 1 1.89 -3.57 13.61
CA GLY A 1 2.30 -3.42 15.01
C GLY A 1 3.02 -2.11 15.22
N GLU A 2 2.98 -1.59 16.45
CA GLU A 2 3.66 -0.36 16.86
C GLU A 2 4.55 -0.67 18.07
N TYR A 3 5.76 -0.10 18.09
CA TYR A 3 6.72 -0.26 19.17
C TYR A 3 7.30 1.10 19.57
N LYS A 4 7.00 1.54 20.79
CA LYS A 4 7.60 2.73 21.39
C LYS A 4 8.96 2.37 21.97
N TYR A 5 10.03 2.73 21.26
CA TYR A 5 11.40 2.43 21.67
C TYR A 5 11.84 3.31 22.84
N ASN A 6 11.55 4.61 22.77
CA ASN A 6 11.84 5.57 23.83
C ASN A 6 10.85 6.77 23.76
N PRO A 7 10.96 7.81 24.60
CA PRO A 7 10.04 8.96 24.55
C PRO A 7 10.00 9.68 23.19
N ASN A 8 11.07 9.59 22.40
CA ASN A 8 11.20 10.32 21.14
C ASN A 8 10.87 9.45 19.93
N TRP A 9 11.11 8.14 19.98
CA TRP A 9 10.99 7.25 18.83
C TRP A 9 9.90 6.20 19.01
N THR A 10 9.03 6.13 18.01
CA THR A 10 8.06 5.05 17.84
C THR A 10 8.22 4.45 16.45
N PHE A 11 8.36 3.13 16.37
CA PHE A 11 8.47 2.39 15.11
C PHE A 11 7.19 1.63 14.80
N ARG A 12 6.89 1.46 13.52
CA ARG A 12 5.75 0.69 13.02
C ARG A 12 6.20 -0.25 11.93
N ALA A 13 5.60 -1.43 11.91
CA ALA A 13 5.70 -2.38 10.81
C ALA A 13 4.33 -3.02 10.59
N GLY A 14 3.97 -3.29 9.34
CA GLY A 14 2.65 -3.82 8.99
C GLY A 14 2.75 -4.81 7.83
N LEU A 15 1.93 -5.85 7.92
CA LEU A 15 1.61 -6.74 6.80
C LEU A 15 0.10 -6.71 6.60
N GLY A 16 -0.34 -6.77 5.34
CA GLY A 16 -1.75 -6.83 4.98
C GLY A 16 -1.94 -7.70 3.75
N TYR A 17 -3.09 -8.34 3.65
CA TYR A 17 -3.53 -9.06 2.46
C TYR A 17 -4.86 -8.47 2.00
N GLU A 18 -4.93 -8.10 0.73
CA GLU A 18 -6.09 -7.47 0.09
C GLU A 18 -6.54 -8.37 -1.06
N ILE A 19 -7.80 -8.77 -1.03
CA ILE A 19 -8.42 -9.59 -2.07
C ILE A 19 -9.00 -8.66 -3.12
N ALA A 20 -8.67 -8.90 -4.39
CA ALA A 20 -9.24 -8.14 -5.50
C ALA A 20 -10.74 -8.42 -5.63
N PRO A 21 -11.55 -7.39 -5.93
CA PRO A 21 -12.98 -7.57 -6.18
C PRO A 21 -13.27 -8.20 -7.56
N THR A 22 -12.28 -8.28 -8.45
CA THR A 22 -12.43 -8.85 -9.80
C THR A 22 -11.96 -10.30 -9.86
N THR A 23 -12.73 -11.16 -10.53
CA THR A 23 -12.31 -12.51 -10.90
C THR A 23 -11.67 -12.52 -12.28
N ASP A 24 -10.94 -13.58 -12.60
CA ASP A 24 -10.28 -13.75 -13.91
C ASP A 24 -11.26 -13.63 -15.09
N GLU A 25 -12.49 -14.15 -14.93
CA GLU A 25 -13.55 -14.12 -15.97
C GLU A 25 -14.13 -12.71 -16.21
N HIS A 26 -13.96 -11.79 -15.25
CA HIS A 26 -14.50 -10.43 -15.32
C HIS A 26 -13.41 -9.35 -15.30
N ARG A 27 -12.13 -9.75 -15.28
CA ARG A 27 -11.00 -8.85 -15.37
C ARG A 27 -10.86 -8.32 -16.79
N SER A 28 -10.57 -7.03 -16.92
CA SER A 28 -10.38 -6.38 -18.22
C SER A 28 -8.98 -5.80 -18.31
N MET A 29 -8.48 -5.57 -19.53
CA MET A 29 -7.17 -4.97 -19.72
C MET A 29 -7.11 -3.52 -19.20
N ARG A 30 -8.26 -2.86 -19.07
CA ARG A 30 -8.37 -1.50 -18.51
C ARG A 30 -8.31 -1.45 -16.99
N LEU A 31 -8.65 -2.55 -16.32
CA LEU A 31 -8.60 -2.69 -14.87
C LEU A 31 -8.11 -4.10 -14.51
N PRO A 32 -6.81 -4.38 -14.69
CA PRO A 32 -6.24 -5.68 -14.43
C PRO A 32 -5.93 -5.82 -12.93
N ASP A 33 -6.97 -5.88 -12.11
CA ASP A 33 -6.84 -5.91 -10.66
C ASP A 33 -6.59 -7.33 -10.13
N ALA A 34 -5.73 -7.45 -9.12
CA ALA A 34 -5.30 -8.71 -8.54
C ALA A 34 -5.03 -8.55 -7.04
N ASP A 35 -5.00 -9.68 -6.34
CA ASP A 35 -4.71 -9.74 -4.92
C ASP A 35 -3.37 -9.07 -4.62
N ARG A 36 -3.28 -8.45 -3.44
CA ARG A 36 -2.08 -7.71 -3.02
C ARG A 36 -1.64 -8.09 -1.62
N VAL A 37 -0.33 -8.24 -1.45
CA VAL A 37 0.32 -8.24 -0.15
C VAL A 37 0.95 -6.88 0.11
N TRP A 38 0.54 -6.25 1.21
CA TRP A 38 1.12 -5.01 1.70
C TRP A 38 2.23 -5.33 2.69
N ALA A 39 3.42 -4.77 2.48
CA ALA A 39 4.48 -4.74 3.48
C ALA A 39 4.87 -3.29 3.75
N SER A 40 4.84 -2.89 5.02
CA SER A 40 5.08 -1.49 5.41
C SER A 40 5.97 -1.36 6.64
N ILE A 41 6.73 -0.28 6.67
CA ILE A 41 7.52 0.18 7.80
C ILE A 41 7.35 1.68 7.99
N GLY A 42 7.52 2.16 9.21
CA GLY A 42 7.48 3.59 9.48
C GLY A 42 8.02 3.95 10.85
N ALA A 43 8.24 5.24 11.05
CA ALA A 43 8.72 5.81 12.29
C ALA A 43 8.05 7.15 12.57
N SER A 44 7.84 7.42 13.85
CA SER A 44 7.54 8.75 14.37
C SER A 44 8.70 9.23 15.24
N TYR A 45 9.07 10.48 15.07
CA TYR A 45 9.99 11.20 15.94
C TYR A 45 9.27 12.36 16.64
N ASN A 46 9.22 12.32 17.97
CA ASN A 46 8.75 13.45 18.78
C ASN A 46 9.92 14.42 18.97
N TRP A 47 9.84 15.56 18.29
CA TRP A 47 10.81 16.65 18.45
C TRP A 47 10.68 17.31 19.82
N ASN A 48 9.44 17.47 20.30
CA ASN A 48 9.11 17.86 21.66
C ASN A 48 7.69 17.35 21.99
N GLU A 49 7.15 17.71 23.16
CA GLU A 49 5.81 17.28 23.61
C GLU A 49 4.66 17.71 22.68
N ARG A 50 4.90 18.73 21.84
CA ARG A 50 3.90 19.31 20.94
C ARG A 50 4.13 18.96 19.48
N LEU A 51 5.37 18.75 19.03
CA LEU A 51 5.73 18.54 17.64
C LEU A 51 6.26 17.12 17.41
N SER A 52 5.66 16.42 16.45
CA SER A 52 6.15 15.14 15.95
C SER A 52 6.22 15.12 14.43
N ILE A 53 7.14 14.31 13.91
CA ILE A 53 7.32 14.05 12.48
C ILE A 53 7.13 12.55 12.25
N ASP A 54 6.44 12.20 11.18
CA ASP A 54 6.15 10.84 10.77
C ASP A 54 6.76 10.59 9.38
N ALA A 55 7.38 9.42 9.20
CA ALA A 55 7.81 8.93 7.91
C ALA A 55 7.43 7.45 7.77
N ALA A 56 6.94 7.06 6.59
CA ALA A 56 6.59 5.67 6.32
C ALA A 56 6.82 5.29 4.85
N TYR A 57 7.03 3.99 4.65
CA TYR A 57 7.14 3.37 3.35
C TYR A 57 6.29 2.10 3.32
N ALA A 58 5.62 1.86 2.19
CA ALA A 58 4.94 0.60 1.92
C ALA A 58 5.26 0.12 0.51
N HIS A 59 5.50 -1.17 0.38
CA HIS A 59 5.58 -1.88 -0.88
C HIS A 59 4.37 -2.81 -1.01
N LEU A 60 3.69 -2.76 -2.14
CA LEU A 60 2.61 -3.69 -2.47
C LEU A 60 3.13 -4.65 -3.53
N PHE A 61 3.16 -5.92 -3.15
CA PHE A 61 3.35 -7.03 -4.07
C PHE A 61 1.98 -7.35 -4.67
N VAL A 62 1.80 -7.06 -5.95
CA VAL A 62 0.56 -7.34 -6.68
C VAL A 62 0.77 -8.67 -7.39
N ASP A 63 -0.18 -9.58 -7.24
CA ASP A 63 -0.15 -10.84 -7.98
C ASP A 63 -0.36 -10.59 -9.48
N ASP A 64 0.11 -11.53 -10.30
CA ASP A 64 -0.08 -11.50 -11.74
C ASP A 64 -1.58 -11.54 -12.09
N ALA A 65 -2.01 -10.62 -12.95
CA ALA A 65 -3.40 -10.49 -13.36
C ALA A 65 -3.57 -10.99 -14.81
N PRO A 66 -3.89 -12.27 -15.04
CA PRO A 66 -4.21 -12.75 -16.37
C PRO A 66 -5.50 -12.10 -16.88
N VAL A 67 -5.50 -11.68 -18.13
CA VAL A 67 -6.65 -11.13 -18.84
C VAL A 67 -6.86 -11.94 -20.10
N ASP A 68 -8.10 -12.37 -20.33
CA ASP A 68 -8.54 -12.98 -21.59
C ASP A 68 -9.93 -12.45 -21.92
N GLU A 69 -9.98 -11.32 -22.62
CA GLU A 69 -11.24 -10.65 -22.98
C GLU A 69 -11.41 -10.54 -24.50
N THR A 70 -12.65 -10.66 -24.97
CA THR A 70 -12.99 -10.40 -26.37
C THR A 70 -13.96 -9.24 -26.46
N THR A 71 -13.54 -8.15 -27.11
CA THR A 71 -14.36 -6.95 -27.31
C THR A 71 -14.36 -6.58 -28.79
N ALA A 72 -15.54 -6.30 -29.35
CA ALA A 72 -15.71 -5.96 -30.77
C ALA A 72 -15.09 -6.98 -31.74
N ASN A 73 -15.22 -8.29 -31.43
CA ASN A 73 -14.63 -9.41 -32.18
C ASN A 73 -13.10 -9.44 -32.22
N ILE A 74 -12.43 -8.73 -31.32
CA ILE A 74 -10.97 -8.76 -31.13
C ILE A 74 -10.68 -9.35 -29.75
N ARG A 75 -9.83 -10.38 -29.71
CA ARG A 75 -9.36 -11.01 -28.46
C ARG A 75 -8.10 -10.31 -27.96
N TYR A 76 -8.10 -9.97 -26.67
CA TYR A 76 -6.96 -9.46 -25.93
C TYR A 76 -6.61 -10.48 -24.84
N ALA A 77 -5.43 -11.08 -24.95
CA ALA A 77 -4.95 -12.06 -24.00
C ALA A 77 -3.53 -11.69 -23.55
N GLY A 78 -3.28 -11.71 -22.25
CA GLY A 78 -1.97 -11.40 -21.67
C GLY A 78 -2.01 -11.36 -20.14
N THR A 79 -0.85 -11.18 -19.52
CA THR A 79 -0.72 -11.04 -18.07
C THR A 79 -0.25 -9.63 -17.74
N ALA A 80 -0.96 -8.97 -16.83
CA ALA A 80 -0.52 -7.70 -16.27
C ALA A 80 0.29 -7.95 -15.00
N GLU A 81 1.44 -7.30 -14.91
CA GLU A 81 2.33 -7.33 -13.74
C GLU A 81 2.38 -5.94 -13.12
N GLY A 82 2.23 -5.86 -11.80
CA GLY A 82 2.15 -4.60 -11.06
C GLY A 82 3.05 -4.56 -9.84
N ARG A 83 3.57 -3.37 -9.52
CA ARG A 83 4.21 -3.09 -8.22
C ARG A 83 3.90 -1.67 -7.82
N VAL A 84 3.72 -1.44 -6.52
CA VAL A 84 3.43 -0.10 -5.99
C VAL A 84 4.33 0.21 -4.80
N ASP A 85 4.94 1.38 -4.85
CA ASP A 85 5.72 1.95 -3.77
C ASP A 85 5.03 3.22 -3.26
N ILE A 86 4.77 3.27 -1.95
CA ILE A 86 4.13 4.41 -1.28
C ILE A 86 5.12 5.00 -0.28
N ILE A 87 5.39 6.31 -0.41
CA ILE A 87 6.21 7.07 0.54
C ILE A 87 5.30 8.11 1.20
N SER A 88 5.37 8.21 2.52
CA SER A 88 4.57 9.15 3.30
C SER A 88 5.44 9.95 4.26
N LEU A 89 5.16 11.25 4.34
CA LEU A 89 5.74 12.18 5.31
C LEU A 89 4.61 12.95 5.97
N GLY A 90 4.67 13.09 7.29
CA GLY A 90 3.67 13.78 8.08
C GLY A 90 4.29 14.65 9.16
N VAL A 91 3.62 15.74 9.49
CA VAL A 91 3.97 16.60 10.64
C VAL A 91 2.73 16.76 11.49
N ARG A 92 2.89 16.62 12.81
CA ARG A 92 1.81 16.77 13.78
C ARG A 92 2.22 17.78 14.83
N TYR A 93 1.38 18.80 15.01
CA TYR A 93 1.54 19.78 16.08
C TYR A 93 0.31 19.76 17.00
N LYS A 94 0.54 19.61 18.30
CA LYS A 94 -0.50 19.68 19.34
C LYS A 94 -0.57 21.09 19.88
N PHE A 95 -1.69 21.75 19.62
CA PHE A 95 -2.05 23.01 20.26
C PHE A 95 -2.54 22.73 21.69
N GLY A 96 -2.11 23.56 22.63
CA GLY A 96 -2.12 23.21 24.06
C GLY A 96 -3.49 23.04 24.70
N GLY A 97 -3.42 22.26 25.79
CA GLY A 97 -4.22 22.27 27.02
C GLY A 97 -3.29 21.78 28.12
#